data_AF-A0A0B2NXK9-F1
#
_entry.id   AF-A0A0B2NXK9-F1
#
_cell.length_a   1.000
_cell.length_b   1.000
_cell.length_c   1.000
_cell.angle_alpha   90.00
_cell.angle_beta   90.00
_cell.angle_gamma   90.00
#
_symmetry.space_group_name_H-M   'P 1'
#
loop_
_entity.id
_entity.type
_entity.pdbx_description
1 polymer ?
#
loop_
_entity_poly.entity_id
_entity_poly.type
_entity_poly.pdbx_seq_one_letter_code
_entity_poly.pdbx_strand_id
1 'polypeptide(L)'
;VLVIGGGDGGVLREVARHSSVEKIDIFEIDKMVVEVSKQFFPDIAVGFEDPRVTLTVGDGVALLKNVPEGTYNTVIVDSSTLLVGYIVVPFVF
;
A
#
# COMPACT_ATOMS: atom_id res chain seq x y z
N VAL A 1 2.90 0.44 8.50
CA VAL A 1 3.39 -0.09 7.21
C VAL A 1 2.79 0.76 6.10
N LEU A 2 3.56 1.11 5.07
CA LEU A 2 3.06 1.76 3.86
C LEU A 2 3.10 0.78 2.68
N VAL A 3 2.02 0.72 1.91
CA VAL A 3 1.94 0.00 0.63
C VAL A 3 1.73 1.03 -0.49
N ILE A 4 2.49 0.92 -1.57
CA ILE A 4 2.33 1.74 -2.77
C ILE A 4 1.94 0.83 -3.92
N GLY A 5 0.75 1.05 -4.48
CA GLY A 5 0.09 0.13 -5.39
C GLY A 5 -0.62 -1.00 -4.65
N GLY A 6 -0.78 -2.16 -5.30
CA GLY A 6 -1.45 -3.33 -4.72
C GLY A 6 -2.97 -3.21 -4.64
N GLY A 7 -3.58 -2.42 -5.53
CA GLY A 7 -5.02 -2.11 -5.56
C GLY A 7 -6.00 -3.30 -5.56
N ASP A 8 -5.53 -4.55 -5.62
CA ASP A 8 -6.35 -5.74 -5.41
C ASP A 8 -6.64 -6.07 -3.93
N GLY A 9 -5.85 -5.53 -3.01
CA GLY A 9 -5.96 -5.75 -1.57
C GLY A 9 -5.25 -7.00 -1.04
N GLY A 10 -4.59 -7.78 -1.90
CA GLY A 10 -3.89 -9.01 -1.54
C GLY A 10 -2.72 -8.76 -0.60
N VAL A 11 -1.91 -7.73 -0.90
CA VAL A 11 -0.79 -7.32 -0.02
C VAL A 11 -1.32 -6.88 1.35
N LEU A 12 -2.42 -6.15 1.40
CA LEU A 12 -3.04 -5.71 2.66
C LEU A 12 -3.47 -6.89 3.51
N ARG A 13 -4.10 -7.89 2.88
CA ARG A 13 -4.52 -9.13 3.55
C ARG A 13 -3.33 -9.88 4.17
N GLU A 14 -2.18 -9.91 3.51
CA GLU A 14 -0.99 -10.57 4.04
C GLU A 14 -0.34 -9.75 5.16
N VAL A 15 -0.21 -8.42 5.00
CA VAL A 15 0.27 -7.53 6.06
C VAL A 15 -0.62 -7.62 7.31
N ALA A 16 -1.94 -7.74 7.13
CA ALA A 16 -2.90 -7.86 8.21
C ALA A 16 -2.70 -9.14 9.07
N ARG A 17 -2.03 -10.18 8.57
CA ARG A 17 -1.71 -11.38 9.38
C ARG A 17 -0.72 -11.09 10.50
N HIS A 18 0.03 -10.00 10.42
CA HIS A 18 1.00 -9.61 11.43
C HIS A 18 0.30 -8.82 12.54
N SER A 19 0.17 -9.44 13.72
CA SER A 19 -0.49 -8.83 14.88
C SER A 19 0.27 -7.63 15.45
N SER A 20 1.57 -7.50 15.17
CA SER A 20 2.40 -6.35 15.56
C SER A 20 2.18 -5.11 14.70
N VAL A 21 1.45 -5.22 13.58
CA VAL A 21 1.17 -4.07 12.72
C VAL A 21 0.01 -3.28 13.29
N GLU A 22 0.24 -2.00 13.59
CA GLU A 22 -0.77 -1.10 14.17
C GLU A 22 -1.52 -0.29 13.12
N LYS A 23 -0.87 0.06 12.00
CA LYS A 23 -1.43 0.87 10.92
C LYS A 23 -0.90 0.44 9.56
N ILE A 24 -1.79 0.39 8.57
CA ILE A 24 -1.49 0.06 7.18
C ILE A 24 -2.03 1.19 6.31
N ASP A 25 -1.14 1.99 5.72
CA ASP A 25 -1.53 2.98 4.73
C ASP A 25 -1.29 2.39 3.33
N ILE A 26 -2.24 2.59 2.41
CA ILE A 26 -2.09 2.20 1.00
C ILE A 26 -2.32 3.41 0.10
N PHE A 27 -1.34 3.67 -0.77
CA PHE A 27 -1.41 4.69 -1.81
C PHE A 27 -1.62 4.00 -3.15
N GLU A 28 -2.82 4.15 -3.71
CA GLU A 28 -3.18 3.59 -5.01
C GLU A 28 -3.48 4.72 -5.99
N ILE A 29 -2.88 4.70 -7.17
CA ILE A 29 -3.05 5.78 -8.15
C ILE A 29 -4.42 5.74 -8.81
N ASP A 30 -4.98 4.54 -9.01
CA ASP A 30 -6.22 4.35 -9.75
C ASP A 30 -7.33 3.76 -8.88
N LYS A 31 -8.33 4.60 -8.58
CA LYS A 31 -9.53 4.19 -7.85
C LYS A 31 -10.29 3.06 -8.53
N MET A 32 -10.28 3.01 -9.86
CA MET A 32 -11.00 1.99 -10.61
C MET A 32 -10.42 0.60 -10.34
N VAL A 33 -9.10 0.48 -10.19
CA VAL A 33 -8.45 -0.80 -9.85
C VAL A 33 -8.98 -1.32 -8.51
N VAL A 34 -9.12 -0.46 -7.51
CA VAL A 34 -9.69 -0.83 -6.20
C VAL A 34 -11.15 -1.26 -6.33
N GLU A 35 -11.97 -0.47 -7.01
CA GLU A 35 -13.41 -0.73 -7.15
C GLU A 35 -13.68 -2.05 -7.91
N VAL A 36 -12.99 -2.25 -9.03
CA VAL A 36 -13.05 -3.49 -9.81
C VAL A 36 -12.55 -4.67 -8.99
N SER A 37 -11.47 -4.50 -8.22
CA SER A 37 -10.96 -5.59 -7.39
C SER A 37 -11.92 -5.98 -6.27
N LYS A 38 -12.55 -5.01 -5.62
CA LYS A 38 -13.63 -5.27 -4.65
C LYS A 38 -14.82 -5.98 -5.28
N GLN A 39 -15.15 -5.66 -6.53
CA GLN A 39 -16.27 -6.27 -7.25
C GLN A 39 -15.99 -7.71 -7.71
N PHE A 40 -14.83 -7.95 -8.32
CA PHE A 40 -14.54 -9.21 -9.02
C PHE A 40 -13.62 -10.16 -8.23
N PHE A 41 -12.86 -9.65 -7.25
CA PHE A 41 -11.95 -10.42 -6.40
C PHE A 41 -12.22 -10.19 -4.90
N PRO A 42 -13.47 -10.36 -4.41
CA PRO A 42 -13.83 -10.01 -3.03
C PRO A 42 -13.00 -10.74 -1.96
N ASP A 43 -12.62 -12.00 -2.21
CA ASP A 43 -11.80 -12.80 -1.28
C ASP A 43 -10.35 -12.29 -1.14
N ILE A 44 -9.87 -11.56 -2.14
CA ILE A 44 -8.56 -10.88 -2.13
C ILE A 44 -8.73 -9.49 -1.52
N ALA A 45 -9.75 -8.76 -2.00
CA ALA A 45 -10.05 -7.40 -1.58
C ALA A 45 -10.51 -7.27 -0.12
N VAL A 46 -10.79 -8.38 0.58
CA VAL A 46 -11.03 -8.42 2.03
C VAL A 46 -9.91 -7.73 2.84
N GLY A 47 -8.70 -7.65 2.28
CA GLY A 47 -7.60 -6.89 2.90
C GLY A 47 -7.95 -5.42 3.14
N PHE A 48 -8.80 -4.81 2.32
CA PHE A 48 -9.26 -3.42 2.51
C PHE A 48 -10.23 -3.24 3.69
N GLU A 49 -10.78 -4.32 4.23
CA GLU A 49 -11.76 -4.27 5.32
C GLU A 49 -11.10 -4.41 6.71
N ASP A 50 -9.77 -4.60 6.77
CA ASP A 50 -9.04 -4.58 8.03
C ASP A 50 -9.10 -3.15 8.64
N PRO A 51 -9.49 -3.00 9.92
CA PRO A 51 -9.69 -1.68 10.54
C PRO A 51 -8.40 -0.84 10.64
N ARG A 52 -7.23 -1.45 10.45
CA ARG A 52 -5.93 -0.75 10.43
C ARG A 52 -5.60 -0.17 9.06
N VAL A 53 -6.37 -0.48 8.03
CA VAL A 53 -6.13 -0.05 6.65
C VAL A 53 -6.71 1.33 6.37
N THR A 54 -5.90 2.20 5.79
CA THR A 54 -6.32 3.50 5.25
C THR A 54 -5.92 3.62 3.79
N LEU A 55 -6.91 3.67 2.90
CA LEU A 55 -6.70 3.88 1.47
C LEU A 55 -6.67 5.38 1.13
N THR A 56 -5.59 5.80 0.47
CA THR A 56 -5.49 7.12 -0.17
C THR A 56 -5.34 6.91 -1.68
N VAL A 57 -6.24 7.51 -2.46
CA VAL A 57 -6.14 7.50 -3.92
C VAL A 57 -5.29 8.68 -4.38
N GLY A 58 -4.20 8.39 -5.09
CA GLY A 58 -3.31 9.39 -5.66
C GLY A 58 -1.93 8.85 -6.01
N ASP A 59 -1.11 9.67 -6.66
CA ASP A 59 0.28 9.32 -6.99
C ASP A 59 1.11 9.13 -5.70
N GLY A 60 1.49 7.87 -5.43
CA GLY A 60 2.27 7.49 -4.25
C GLY A 60 3.61 8.23 -4.14
N VAL A 61 4.25 8.60 -5.25
CA VAL A 61 5.51 9.36 -5.24
C VAL A 61 5.27 10.79 -4.76
N ALA A 62 4.18 11.42 -5.21
CA ALA A 62 3.80 12.75 -4.77
C ALA A 62 3.37 12.76 -3.30
N LEU A 63 2.60 11.75 -2.87
CA LEU A 63 2.14 11.61 -1.49
C LEU A 63 3.31 11.38 -0.52
N LEU A 64 4.29 10.53 -0.89
CA LEU A 64 5.49 10.27 -0.10
C LEU A 64 6.27 11.54 0.26
N LYS A 65 6.31 12.54 -0.62
CA LYS A 65 7.04 13.81 -0.36
C LYS A 65 6.48 14.59 0.83
N ASN A 66 5.22 14.33 1.21
CA ASN A 66 4.56 14.98 2.34
C ASN A 66 4.58 14.12 3.61
N VAL A 67 5.12 12.90 3.52
CA VAL A 67 5.25 12.01 4.68
C VAL A 67 6.52 12.40 5.45
N PRO A 68 6.42 12.68 6.77
CA PRO A 68 7.59 12.94 7.59
C PRO A 68 8.58 11.76 7.60
N GLU A 69 9.87 12.06 7.67
CA GLU A 69 10.90 11.04 7.81
C GLU A 69 10.68 10.19 9.07
N GLY A 70 10.95 8.89 8.98
CA GLY A 70 10.78 7.95 10.10
C GLY A 70 9.34 7.55 10.41
N THR A 71 8.34 7.99 9.63
CA THR A 71 6.92 7.66 9.87
C THR A 71 6.62 6.16 9.73
N TYR A 72 7.27 5.47 8.79
CA TYR A 72 6.97 4.06 8.48
C TYR A 72 8.16 3.15 8.77
N ASN A 73 7.92 2.05 9.50
CA ASN A 73 8.94 1.01 9.72
C ASN A 73 9.20 0.14 8.47
N THR A 74 8.25 0.10 7.55
CA THR A 74 8.31 -0.73 6.34
C THR A 74 7.49 -0.10 5.23
N VAL A 75 8.07 -0.07 4.03
CA VAL A 75 7.42 0.36 2.79
C VAL A 75 7.46 -0.80 1.80
N ILE A 76 6.29 -1.15 1.25
CA ILE A 76 6.12 -2.18 0.23
C ILE A 76 5.72 -1.48 -1.06
N VAL A 77 6.45 -1.74 -2.14
CA VAL A 77 6.15 -1.19 -3.47
C VAL A 77 5.67 -2.34 -4.36
N ASP A 78 4.37 -2.38 -4.60
CA ASP A 78 3.69 -3.36 -5.45
C ASP A 78 3.25 -2.67 -6.74
N SER A 79 4.21 -2.45 -7.63
CA SER A 79 4.03 -1.70 -8.87
C SER A 79 4.12 -2.61 -10.09
N SER A 80 3.25 -2.39 -11.09
CA SER A 80 3.20 -3.18 -12.32
C SER A 80 4.43 -3.06 -13.23
N THR A 81 5.26 -2.03 -13.04
CA THR A 81 6.46 -1.78 -13.86
C THR A 81 7.64 -1.41 -12.97
N LEU A 82 8.81 -2.00 -13.26
CA LEU A 82 10.10 -1.60 -12.70
C LEU A 82 10.56 -0.27 -13.32
N LEU A 83 9.93 0.86 -12.97
CA LEU A 83 10.60 2.16 -13.10
C LEU A 83 11.56 2.32 -11.92
N VAL A 84 12.61 1.50 -11.94
CA VAL A 84 13.79 1.59 -11.07
C VAL A 84 14.59 2.80 -11.52
N GLY A 85 14.09 3.99 -11.19
CA GLY A 85 14.82 5.26 -11.33
C GLY A 85 15.05 5.95 -9.99
N TYR A 86 14.20 5.71 -8.98
CA TYR A 86 14.18 6.55 -7.77
C TYR A 86 13.84 5.84 -6.46
N ILE A 87 13.76 4.51 -6.41
CA ILE A 87 13.51 3.80 -5.15
C ILE A 87 14.64 2.80 -4.90
N VAL A 88 15.82 3.33 -4.64
CA VAL A 88 16.72 2.72 -3.66
C VAL A 88 16.36 3.41 -2.35
N VAL A 89 15.48 2.82 -1.55
CA VAL A 89 15.36 3.24 -0.14
C VAL A 89 16.65 2.72 0.50
N PRO A 90 17.61 3.58 0.90
CA PRO A 90 18.72 3.09 1.68
C PRO A 90 18.11 2.74 3.04
N PHE A 91 17.89 1.46 3.27
CA PHE A 91 17.64 0.95 4.61
C PHE A 91 18.89 1.27 5.44
N VAL A 92 18.79 2.26 6.32
CA VAL A 92 19.71 2.42 7.44
C VAL A 92 18.87 2.20 8.69
N PHE A 93 19.28 1.19 9.46
CA PHE A 93 18.75 0.85 10.78
C PHE A 93 18.92 2.01 11.77
#